data_AF-A0A2V9HCE7-F1
#
_entry.id   AF-A0A2V9HCE7-F1
#
_cell.length_a   1.000
_cell.length_b   1.000
_cell.length_c   1.000
_cell.angle_alpha   90.00
_cell.angle_beta   90.00
_cell.angle_gamma   90.00
#
_symmetry.space_group_name_H-M   'P 1'
#
loop_
_entity.id
_entity.type
_entity.pdbx_description
1 polymer ?
#
loop_
_entity_poly.entity_id
_entity_poly.type
_entity_poly.pdbx_seq_one_letter_code
_entity_poly.pdbx_strand_id
1 'polypeptide(L)'
;MRSTISLLFPGAAGFHLFAFACIVCCAMTSGLAGLAQIASAQTPPAQTAPVEVLTNEMIAKMVELKLGDGLISSKIKTSNCSFQTAIGDIMKLKAAGVSDAVIQAMVEAGAASNTAADAAKNSPPPDPNDPRSPHDAGVYWLSKENTAKEMVALEPTVYSGAKSAGVFAAAMTSGIAKVKMKAVVRGGRASLRMVEDNPEFWFYFEEKSHSLSNVWFWAGASSPNEFVLAKLSAKKNERELVVGEANLFGGSSGTQSKDTVELKIERLAPGVYRVTPEGPIPPGEYCFFYAGGDRGKLFDFGIDPPK
;
A
#
# COMPACT_ATOMS: atom_id res chain seq x y z
N MET A 1 -65.21 35.44 -56.10
CA MET A 1 -65.49 34.52 -57.23
C MET A 1 -64.16 34.15 -57.87
N ARG A 2 -63.94 32.85 -58.12
CA ARG A 2 -62.79 32.26 -58.82
C ARG A 2 -61.47 32.28 -58.07
N SER A 3 -60.57 31.31 -58.24
CA SER A 3 -60.60 29.90 -58.62
C SER A 3 -59.11 29.54 -58.59
N THR A 4 -58.80 28.44 -57.93
CA THR A 4 -57.51 27.75 -57.95
C THR A 4 -57.04 27.50 -59.39
N ILE A 5 -55.72 27.57 -59.65
CA ILE A 5 -54.95 26.63 -60.50
C ILE A 5 -53.43 26.82 -60.30
N SER A 6 -52.79 25.65 -60.22
CA SER A 6 -51.40 25.18 -60.11
C SER A 6 -50.23 25.99 -60.68
N LEU A 7 -49.04 25.76 -60.09
CA LEU A 7 -47.78 25.54 -60.80
C LEU A 7 -46.86 24.54 -60.05
N LEU A 8 -46.35 23.57 -60.80
CA LEU A 8 -45.37 22.51 -60.50
C LEU A 8 -44.03 23.04 -59.97
N PHE A 9 -43.28 22.22 -59.20
CA PHE A 9 -41.87 21.87 -59.49
C PHE A 9 -41.43 20.61 -58.68
N PRO A 10 -40.61 19.70 -59.24
CA PRO A 10 -40.18 18.47 -58.58
C PRO A 10 -38.79 18.56 -57.89
N GLY A 11 -38.61 17.76 -56.84
CA GLY A 11 -37.38 17.00 -56.55
C GLY A 11 -36.12 17.77 -56.12
N ALA A 12 -36.01 18.08 -54.82
CA ALA A 12 -34.73 18.42 -54.19
C ALA A 12 -34.13 17.19 -53.50
N ALA A 13 -32.98 16.75 -54.01
CA ALA A 13 -32.06 15.85 -53.34
C ALA A 13 -31.04 16.68 -52.54
N GLY A 14 -30.70 16.25 -51.32
CA GLY A 14 -29.45 16.62 -50.67
C GLY A 14 -29.58 17.09 -49.21
N PHE A 15 -28.74 16.49 -48.37
CA PHE A 15 -28.28 16.97 -47.06
C PHE A 15 -29.19 16.79 -45.83
N HIS A 16 -29.14 15.58 -45.25
CA HIS A 16 -29.23 15.40 -43.80
C HIS A 16 -28.06 14.52 -43.31
N LEU A 17 -26.97 15.16 -42.90
CA LEU A 17 -25.98 14.58 -42.02
C LEU A 17 -25.38 15.74 -41.19
N PHE A 18 -25.11 15.48 -39.91
CA PHE A 18 -24.61 16.41 -38.87
C PHE A 18 -25.67 17.16 -38.04
N ALA A 19 -26.37 16.40 -37.20
CA ALA A 19 -26.79 16.89 -35.89
C ALA A 19 -26.60 15.75 -34.90
N PHE A 20 -25.48 15.75 -34.15
CA PHE A 20 -25.28 15.11 -32.83
C PHE A 20 -23.78 15.13 -32.49
N ALA A 21 -23.24 16.33 -32.24
CA ALA A 21 -21.93 16.51 -31.62
C ALA A 21 -21.92 17.88 -30.93
N CYS A 22 -22.69 18.01 -29.83
CA CYS A 22 -22.64 19.21 -29.00
C CYS A 22 -23.30 19.01 -27.63
N ILE A 23 -22.85 18.03 -26.85
CA ILE A 23 -23.05 18.00 -25.38
C ILE A 23 -21.76 17.44 -24.79
N VAL A 24 -21.23 18.11 -23.75
CA VAL A 24 -19.93 17.91 -23.09
C VAL A 24 -18.79 18.74 -23.69
N CYS A 25 -19.00 20.06 -23.83
CA CYS A 25 -17.93 21.04 -23.69
C CYS A 25 -18.54 22.42 -23.43
N CYS A 26 -19.12 22.65 -22.25
CA CYS A 26 -19.56 24.00 -21.87
C CYS A 26 -19.66 24.12 -20.35
N ALA A 27 -18.58 24.60 -19.71
CA ALA A 27 -18.63 25.30 -18.43
C ALA A 27 -17.26 25.93 -18.14
N MET A 28 -16.86 26.95 -18.92
CA MET A 28 -15.90 27.97 -18.48
C MET A 28 -16.19 29.31 -19.18
N THR A 29 -15.88 30.40 -18.46
CA THR A 29 -16.15 31.84 -18.72
C THR A 29 -17.54 32.26 -18.22
N SER A 30 -17.73 33.30 -17.40
CA SER A 30 -16.96 34.52 -17.14
C SER A 30 -17.45 35.20 -15.84
N GLY A 31 -16.56 35.86 -15.08
CA GLY A 31 -16.92 36.70 -13.94
C GLY A 31 -15.74 37.58 -13.47
N LEU A 32 -15.90 38.89 -13.64
CA LEU A 32 -14.92 39.96 -13.43
C LEU A 32 -14.92 40.47 -11.97
N ALA A 33 -13.76 40.98 -11.53
CA ALA A 33 -13.55 41.98 -10.48
C ALA A 33 -13.84 41.64 -8.99
N GLY A 34 -12.75 41.57 -8.20
CA GLY A 34 -12.78 41.57 -6.74
C GLY A 34 -11.37 41.49 -6.15
N LEU A 35 -10.66 42.61 -6.08
CA LEU A 35 -9.43 42.77 -5.28
C LEU A 35 -9.82 42.73 -3.79
N ALA A 36 -9.59 41.60 -3.13
CA ALA A 36 -9.63 41.48 -1.68
C ALA A 36 -8.24 41.02 -1.19
N GLN A 37 -7.63 41.84 -0.34
CA GLN A 37 -6.37 41.58 0.34
C GLN A 37 -6.44 40.29 1.16
N ILE A 38 -5.59 39.32 0.84
CA ILE A 38 -5.37 38.15 1.69
C ILE A 38 -4.17 38.49 2.57
N ALA A 39 -4.44 38.79 3.84
CA ALA A 39 -3.43 38.89 4.86
C ALA A 39 -2.71 37.52 4.98
N SER A 40 -1.39 37.54 4.88
CA SER A 40 -0.54 36.38 5.17
C SER A 40 -0.62 36.05 6.66
N ALA A 41 -1.56 35.16 7.04
CA ALA A 41 -1.54 34.52 8.34
C ALA A 41 -0.35 33.55 8.39
N GLN A 42 0.70 34.00 9.07
CA GLN A 42 1.86 33.19 9.40
C GLN A 42 1.39 31.97 10.20
N THR A 43 1.62 30.77 9.66
CA THR A 43 1.46 29.53 10.41
C THR A 43 2.54 29.50 11.50
N PRO A 44 2.19 29.38 12.79
CA PRO A 44 3.19 29.15 13.83
C PRO A 44 3.90 27.81 13.57
N PRO A 45 5.23 27.72 13.78
CA PRO A 45 5.91 26.43 13.70
C PRO A 45 5.31 25.47 14.72
N ALA A 46 4.82 24.34 14.24
CA ALA A 46 4.37 23.23 15.07
C ALA A 46 5.56 22.72 15.88
N GLN A 47 5.58 23.04 17.17
CA GLN A 47 6.46 22.43 18.16
C GLN A 47 6.22 20.92 18.16
N THR A 48 7.25 20.18 17.73
CA THR A 48 7.44 18.77 18.08
C THR A 48 7.42 18.65 19.61
N ALA A 49 6.32 18.15 20.16
CA ALA A 49 6.29 17.66 21.52
C ALA A 49 7.27 16.47 21.60
N PRO A 50 8.25 16.49 22.51
CA PRO A 50 9.12 15.33 22.71
C PRO A 50 8.26 14.14 23.11
N VAL A 51 8.55 12.97 22.54
CA VAL A 51 8.02 11.70 23.04
C VAL A 51 8.51 11.58 24.48
N GLU A 52 7.63 11.88 25.45
CA GLU A 52 7.96 11.83 26.88
C GLU A 52 8.20 10.38 27.29
N VAL A 53 9.47 9.97 27.23
CA VAL A 53 9.94 8.74 27.84
C VAL A 53 9.94 8.95 29.36
N LEU A 54 9.23 8.09 30.08
CA LEU A 54 9.14 8.18 31.52
C LEU A 54 10.48 7.75 32.13
N THR A 55 11.17 8.69 32.78
CA THR A 55 12.48 8.48 33.42
C THR A 55 12.36 8.54 34.95
N ASN A 56 13.40 8.06 35.65
CA ASN A 56 13.47 8.13 37.12
C ASN A 56 13.27 9.56 37.66
N GLU A 57 13.76 10.58 36.96
CA GLU A 57 13.61 11.99 37.32
C GLU A 57 12.17 12.48 37.19
N MET A 58 11.44 12.00 36.18
CA MET A 58 10.02 12.35 36.00
C MET A 58 9.15 11.73 37.10
N ILE A 59 9.46 10.51 37.54
CA ILE A 59 8.76 9.87 38.67
C ILE A 59 8.99 10.65 39.96
N ALA A 60 10.22 11.07 40.23
CA ALA A 60 10.53 11.90 41.40
C ALA A 60 9.73 13.22 41.39
N LYS A 61 9.64 13.89 40.22
CA LYS A 61 8.81 15.09 40.06
C LYS A 61 7.32 14.82 40.26
N MET A 62 6.81 13.67 39.79
CA MET A 62 5.39 13.33 39.97
C MET A 62 5.03 13.13 41.45
N VAL A 63 5.95 12.52 42.22
CA VAL A 63 5.79 12.34 43.67
C VAL A 63 5.93 13.66 44.42
N GLU A 64 6.88 14.52 44.02
CA GLU A 64 7.03 15.88 44.58
C GLU A 64 5.75 16.72 44.37
N LEU A 65 5.09 16.57 43.23
CA LEU A 65 3.80 17.19 42.92
C LEU A 65 2.59 16.54 43.62
N LYS A 66 2.81 15.56 44.51
CA LYS A 66 1.78 14.82 45.26
C LYS A 66 0.74 14.13 44.37
N LEU A 67 1.14 13.66 43.20
CA LEU A 67 0.29 12.79 42.38
C LEU A 67 0.13 11.45 43.07
N GLY A 68 -1.09 10.91 43.08
CA GLY A 68 -1.38 9.65 43.77
C GLY A 68 -0.67 8.46 43.14
N ASP A 69 -0.13 7.57 43.99
CA ASP A 69 0.64 6.38 43.62
C ASP A 69 -0.04 5.49 42.56
N GLY A 70 -1.38 5.40 42.61
CA GLY A 70 -2.16 4.64 41.62
C GLY A 70 -2.12 5.24 40.21
N LEU A 71 -2.08 6.58 40.08
CA LEU A 71 -1.99 7.26 38.80
C LEU A 71 -0.58 7.12 38.21
N ILE A 72 0.45 7.25 39.06
CA ILE A 72 1.85 7.06 38.67
C ILE A 72 2.06 5.62 38.17
N SER A 73 1.54 4.63 38.91
CA SER A 73 1.60 3.21 38.53
C SER A 73 0.87 2.93 37.21
N SER A 74 -0.29 3.55 36.96
CA SER A 74 -1.01 3.42 35.69
C SER A 74 -0.23 4.03 34.52
N LYS A 75 0.39 5.20 34.74
CA LYS A 75 1.23 5.86 33.73
C LYS A 75 2.48 5.06 33.40
N ILE A 76 3.12 4.44 34.40
CA ILE A 76 4.24 3.50 34.22
C ILE A 76 3.83 2.32 33.33
N LYS A 77 2.65 1.74 33.54
CA LYS A 77 2.17 0.59 32.75
C LYS A 77 1.77 0.94 31.31
N THR A 78 1.39 2.20 31.07
CA THR A 78 0.82 2.64 29.78
C THR A 78 1.77 3.48 28.93
N SER A 79 2.93 3.86 29.46
CA SER A 79 3.90 4.74 28.78
C SER A 79 5.21 4.01 28.49
N ASN A 80 5.95 4.50 27.49
CA ASN A 80 7.31 4.04 27.22
C ASN A 80 8.24 4.48 28.36
N CYS A 81 8.85 3.52 29.05
CA CYS A 81 9.65 3.75 30.24
C CYS A 81 11.13 3.45 29.99
N SER A 82 12.01 4.33 30.47
CA SER A 82 13.46 4.11 30.52
C SER A 82 13.92 4.33 31.96
N PHE A 83 13.85 3.26 32.76
CA PHE A 83 14.18 3.29 34.17
C PHE A 83 15.51 2.62 34.44
N GLN A 84 16.34 3.29 35.24
CA GLN A 84 17.53 2.70 35.82
C GLN A 84 17.13 2.06 37.15
N THR A 85 17.10 0.73 37.18
CA THR A 85 16.72 -0.08 38.35
C THR A 85 17.93 -0.60 39.13
N ALA A 86 19.10 0.00 38.95
CA ALA A 86 20.29 -0.33 39.73
C ALA A 86 20.09 0.04 41.21
N ILE A 87 20.74 -0.69 42.12
CA ILE A 87 20.60 -0.53 43.58
C ILE A 87 20.79 0.94 44.01
N GLY A 88 21.78 1.64 43.45
CA GLY A 88 22.06 3.04 43.75
C GLY A 88 20.95 4.01 43.32
N ASP A 89 20.19 3.68 42.27
CA ASP A 89 19.10 4.54 41.77
C ASP A 89 17.78 4.27 42.50
N ILE A 90 17.53 3.01 42.91
CA ILE A 90 16.44 2.66 43.82
C ILE A 90 16.59 3.40 45.16
N MET A 91 17.82 3.53 45.67
CA MET A 91 18.09 4.30 46.88
C MET A 91 17.76 5.79 46.72
N LYS A 92 18.06 6.39 45.57
CA LYS A 92 17.71 7.80 45.28
C LYS A 92 16.21 8.01 45.16
N LEU A 93 15.50 7.08 44.51
CA LEU A 93 14.04 7.13 44.39
C LEU A 93 13.34 7.01 45.75
N LYS A 94 13.84 6.13 46.61
CA LYS A 94 13.36 6.00 48.00
C LYS A 94 13.65 7.27 48.82
N ALA A 95 14.82 7.89 48.64
CA ALA A 95 15.14 9.18 49.27
C ALA A 95 14.25 10.34 48.76
N ALA A 96 13.76 10.25 47.52
CA ALA A 96 12.82 11.21 46.92
C ALA A 96 11.34 10.97 47.32
N GLY A 97 11.05 10.01 48.21
CA GLY A 97 9.71 9.75 48.72
C GLY A 97 8.84 8.85 47.84
N VAL A 98 9.42 8.18 46.84
CA VAL A 98 8.69 7.22 46.00
C VAL A 98 8.34 5.99 46.84
N SER A 99 7.07 5.57 46.81
CA SER A 99 6.60 4.42 47.59
C SER A 99 7.08 3.07 47.03
N ASP A 100 7.20 2.07 47.90
CA ASP A 100 7.66 0.73 47.53
C ASP A 100 6.79 0.09 46.44
N ALA A 101 5.49 0.39 46.40
CA ALA A 101 4.56 -0.07 45.37
C ALA A 101 4.88 0.50 43.97
N VAL A 102 5.28 1.77 43.90
CA VAL A 102 5.68 2.42 42.64
C VAL A 102 7.05 1.92 42.20
N ILE A 103 8.00 1.72 43.12
CA ILE A 103 9.31 1.12 42.83
C ILE A 103 9.13 -0.30 42.27
N GLN A 104 8.25 -1.10 42.86
CA GLN A 104 7.92 -2.43 42.34
C GLN A 104 7.34 -2.35 40.91
N ALA A 105 6.40 -1.43 40.65
CA ALA A 105 5.86 -1.21 39.30
C ALA A 105 6.94 -0.75 38.29
N MET A 106 7.92 0.05 38.71
CA MET A 106 9.07 0.45 37.89
C MET A 106 10.00 -0.73 37.59
N VAL A 107 10.21 -1.64 38.54
CA VAL A 107 11.03 -2.85 38.35
C VAL A 107 10.31 -3.83 37.42
N GLU A 108 9.00 -4.03 37.56
CA GLU A 108 8.21 -4.88 36.67
C GLU A 108 8.16 -4.32 35.23
N ALA A 109 7.96 -3.00 35.08
CA ALA A 109 7.99 -2.33 33.78
C ALA A 109 9.41 -2.31 33.17
N GLY A 110 10.44 -2.13 34.01
CA GLY A 110 11.84 -2.19 33.61
C GLY A 110 12.30 -3.59 33.22
N ALA A 111 11.79 -4.65 33.88
CA ALA A 111 12.04 -6.05 33.51
C ALA A 111 11.36 -6.43 32.19
N ALA A 112 10.14 -5.92 31.95
CA ALA A 112 9.47 -6.07 30.65
C ALA A 112 10.22 -5.33 29.52
N SER A 113 10.81 -4.16 29.82
CA SER A 113 11.64 -3.38 28.87
C SER A 113 13.04 -4.01 28.66
N ASN A 114 13.63 -4.59 29.71
CA ASN A 114 14.96 -5.23 29.64
C ASN A 114 14.92 -6.65 29.06
N THR A 115 13.77 -7.35 29.08
CA THR A 115 13.64 -8.63 28.36
C THR A 115 13.65 -8.41 26.84
N ALA A 116 13.22 -7.23 26.37
CA ALA A 116 13.35 -6.83 24.97
C ALA A 116 14.75 -6.28 24.62
N ALA A 117 15.45 -5.66 25.57
CA ALA A 117 16.77 -5.06 25.33
C ALA A 117 17.97 -6.03 25.51
N ASP A 118 17.89 -7.02 26.40
CA ASP A 118 18.96 -8.03 26.57
C ASP A 118 18.85 -9.22 25.59
N ALA A 119 17.66 -9.49 25.04
CA ALA A 119 17.53 -10.42 23.91
C ALA A 119 18.16 -9.85 22.62
N ALA A 120 18.20 -8.51 22.47
CA ALA A 120 18.77 -7.84 21.30
C ALA A 120 20.31 -7.73 21.32
N LYS A 121 20.97 -7.90 22.49
CA LYS A 121 22.44 -7.79 22.59
C LYS A 121 23.20 -9.11 22.46
N ASN A 122 22.53 -10.25 22.65
CA ASN A 122 23.12 -11.59 22.56
C ASN A 122 22.55 -12.46 21.43
N SER A 123 21.69 -11.90 20.57
CA SER A 123 21.29 -12.56 19.34
C SER A 123 22.36 -12.30 18.28
N PRO A 124 22.77 -13.31 17.47
CA PRO A 124 23.51 -13.07 16.25
C PRO A 124 22.82 -11.97 15.42
N PRO A 125 23.57 -11.14 14.67
CA PRO A 125 22.94 -10.19 13.77
C PRO A 125 21.90 -10.92 12.92
N PRO A 126 20.68 -10.36 12.77
CA PRO A 126 19.61 -11.02 12.04
C PRO A 126 20.11 -11.37 10.63
N ASP A 127 20.01 -12.63 10.25
CA ASP A 127 20.49 -13.11 8.95
C ASP A 127 19.56 -12.56 7.86
N PRO A 128 20.05 -11.70 6.94
CA PRO A 128 19.22 -11.15 5.87
C PRO A 128 18.65 -12.19 4.91
N ASN A 129 19.15 -13.43 4.95
CA ASN A 129 18.67 -14.52 4.10
C ASN A 129 17.79 -15.54 4.83
N ASP A 130 17.67 -15.45 6.16
CA ASP A 130 16.76 -16.32 6.91
C ASP A 130 15.35 -15.73 6.95
N PRO A 131 14.34 -16.36 6.32
CA PRO A 131 12.98 -15.83 6.32
C PRO A 131 12.31 -15.80 7.70
N ARG A 132 12.88 -16.46 8.71
CA ARG A 132 12.39 -16.41 10.09
C ARG A 132 13.05 -15.33 10.94
N SER A 133 14.13 -14.71 10.45
CA SER A 133 14.75 -13.56 11.09
C SER A 133 13.93 -12.28 10.83
N PRO A 134 14.06 -11.23 11.65
CA PRO A 134 13.41 -9.95 11.38
C PRO A 134 13.84 -9.33 10.05
N HIS A 135 12.87 -8.91 9.23
CA HIS A 135 13.08 -8.23 7.95
C HIS A 135 12.34 -6.89 7.93
N ASP A 136 12.84 -5.97 7.10
CA ASP A 136 12.12 -4.76 6.75
C ASP A 136 10.79 -5.09 6.08
N ALA A 137 9.82 -4.17 6.18
CA ALA A 137 8.53 -4.39 5.54
C ALA A 137 8.67 -4.41 4.01
N GLY A 138 8.27 -5.52 3.41
CA GLY A 138 8.36 -5.68 1.97
C GLY A 138 7.83 -7.01 1.46
N VAL A 139 7.89 -7.17 0.15
CA VAL A 139 7.69 -8.45 -0.52
C VAL A 139 9.06 -8.97 -0.94
N TYR A 140 9.39 -10.19 -0.57
CA TYR A 140 10.67 -10.82 -0.86
C TYR A 140 10.44 -12.13 -1.59
N TRP A 141 11.38 -12.50 -2.44
CA TRP A 141 11.46 -13.81 -3.06
C TRP A 141 12.63 -14.58 -2.45
N LEU A 142 12.38 -15.84 -2.07
CA LEU A 142 13.42 -16.74 -1.59
C LEU A 142 13.96 -17.55 -2.77
N SER A 143 15.16 -17.22 -3.23
CA SER A 143 15.78 -17.89 -4.39
C SER A 143 16.11 -19.35 -4.08
N LYS A 144 15.58 -20.28 -4.89
CA LYS A 144 15.92 -21.71 -4.80
C LYS A 144 17.15 -22.12 -5.61
N GLU A 145 17.57 -21.27 -6.55
CA GLU A 145 18.70 -21.54 -7.44
C GLU A 145 20.05 -21.40 -6.71
N ASN A 146 20.13 -20.47 -5.76
CA ASN A 146 21.34 -20.21 -5.00
C ASN A 146 21.45 -21.16 -3.80
N THR A 147 22.61 -21.83 -3.64
CA THR A 147 22.91 -22.67 -2.47
C THR A 147 22.76 -21.90 -1.15
N ALA A 148 22.89 -20.57 -1.19
CA ALA A 148 22.72 -19.67 -0.04
C ALA A 148 21.26 -19.28 0.28
N LYS A 149 20.27 -19.65 -0.54
CA LYS A 149 18.85 -19.27 -0.37
C LYS A 149 18.66 -17.78 -0.07
N GLU A 150 19.11 -16.95 -1.00
CA GLU A 150 19.09 -15.50 -0.84
C GLU A 150 17.66 -14.95 -0.85
N MET A 151 17.40 -13.98 0.03
CA MET A 151 16.15 -13.23 0.10
C MET A 151 16.28 -11.96 -0.76
N VAL A 152 15.57 -11.94 -1.88
CA VAL A 152 15.62 -10.82 -2.83
C VAL A 152 14.35 -9.98 -2.71
N ALA A 153 14.49 -8.71 -2.35
CA ALA A 153 13.36 -7.79 -2.26
C ALA A 153 12.75 -7.49 -3.65
N LEU A 154 11.43 -7.50 -3.73
CA LEU A 154 10.67 -7.02 -4.88
C LEU A 154 10.43 -5.52 -4.71
N GLU A 155 10.97 -4.73 -5.62
CA GLU A 155 10.79 -3.28 -5.63
C GLU A 155 9.39 -2.91 -6.16
N PRO A 156 8.73 -1.89 -5.58
CA PRO A 156 7.47 -1.40 -6.10
C PRO A 156 7.68 -0.63 -7.41
N THR A 157 6.96 -1.02 -8.44
CA THR A 157 6.91 -0.36 -9.74
C THR A 157 5.60 0.41 -9.90
N VAL A 158 5.72 1.65 -10.37
CA VAL A 158 4.55 2.49 -10.69
C VAL A 158 3.97 2.09 -12.04
N TYR A 159 2.65 1.93 -12.12
CA TYR A 159 1.95 1.83 -13.40
C TYR A 159 1.24 3.14 -13.73
N SER A 160 1.18 3.45 -15.01
CA SER A 160 0.53 4.65 -15.54
C SER A 160 -0.89 4.35 -16.04
N GLY A 161 -1.70 5.41 -16.10
CA GLY A 161 -3.14 5.40 -16.29
C GLY A 161 -3.69 4.50 -17.39
N ALA A 162 -4.97 4.16 -17.24
CA ALA A 162 -5.62 3.11 -18.00
C ALA A 162 -5.71 3.41 -19.51
N LYS A 163 -5.16 2.52 -20.35
CA LYS A 163 -5.41 2.48 -21.79
C LYS A 163 -6.72 1.76 -22.09
N SER A 164 -7.56 2.37 -22.92
CA SER A 164 -8.80 1.75 -23.40
C SER A 164 -8.56 0.96 -24.68
N ALA A 165 -8.76 -0.36 -24.64
CA ALA A 165 -8.71 -1.24 -25.79
C ALA A 165 -10.12 -1.71 -26.17
N GLY A 166 -10.36 -2.01 -27.46
CA GLY A 166 -11.66 -2.48 -27.94
C GLY A 166 -12.70 -1.40 -28.25
N VAL A 167 -12.33 -0.12 -28.14
CA VAL A 167 -13.22 1.03 -28.41
C VAL A 167 -13.81 0.98 -29.82
N PHE A 168 -13.00 0.63 -30.83
CA PHE A 168 -13.48 0.51 -32.21
C PHE A 168 -14.53 -0.61 -32.38
N ALA A 169 -14.29 -1.77 -31.77
CA ALA A 169 -15.25 -2.87 -31.79
C ALA A 169 -16.54 -2.49 -31.05
N ALA A 170 -16.43 -1.78 -29.92
CA ALA A 170 -17.57 -1.24 -29.21
C ALA A 170 -18.34 -0.24 -30.10
N ALA A 171 -17.66 0.66 -30.80
CA ALA A 171 -18.30 1.61 -31.71
C ALA A 171 -19.05 0.91 -32.86
N MET A 172 -18.45 -0.12 -33.47
CA MET A 172 -19.09 -0.89 -34.55
C MET A 172 -20.26 -1.76 -34.10
N THR A 173 -20.27 -2.16 -32.83
CA THR A 173 -21.32 -3.01 -32.25
C THR A 173 -22.28 -2.21 -31.36
N SER A 174 -22.31 -0.87 -31.51
CA SER A 174 -23.17 0.03 -30.75
C SER A 174 -23.07 -0.17 -29.22
N GLY A 175 -21.87 -0.45 -28.72
CA GLY A 175 -21.56 -0.61 -27.29
C GLY A 175 -21.72 -2.03 -26.76
N ILE A 176 -22.06 -3.02 -27.59
CA ILE A 176 -22.22 -4.41 -27.17
C ILE A 176 -20.86 -5.07 -26.88
N ALA A 177 -19.85 -4.80 -27.73
CA ALA A 177 -18.51 -5.30 -27.51
C ALA A 177 -17.84 -4.62 -26.30
N LYS A 178 -17.03 -5.39 -25.58
CA LYS A 178 -16.37 -4.94 -24.37
C LYS A 178 -15.21 -3.99 -24.67
N VAL A 179 -15.21 -2.85 -24.00
CA VAL A 179 -14.05 -1.99 -23.85
C VAL A 179 -13.26 -2.45 -22.63
N LYS A 180 -11.96 -2.68 -22.80
CA LYS A 180 -11.06 -3.11 -21.73
C LYS A 180 -10.20 -1.95 -21.28
N MET A 181 -10.17 -1.69 -19.99
CA MET A 181 -9.26 -0.75 -19.37
C MET A 181 -7.99 -1.48 -18.93
N LYS A 182 -6.82 -0.97 -19.33
CA LYS A 182 -5.54 -1.61 -19.09
C LYS A 182 -4.58 -0.71 -18.34
N ALA A 183 -4.09 -1.14 -17.18
CA ALA A 183 -2.95 -0.52 -16.53
C ALA A 183 -1.66 -0.80 -17.33
N VAL A 184 -0.76 0.19 -17.40
CA VAL A 184 0.46 0.10 -18.20
C VAL A 184 1.69 0.29 -17.33
N VAL A 185 2.51 -0.75 -17.29
CA VAL A 185 3.82 -0.77 -16.65
C VAL A 185 4.89 -0.49 -17.70
N ARG A 186 5.86 0.37 -17.38
CA ARG A 186 6.98 0.66 -18.27
C ARG A 186 7.95 -0.53 -18.34
N GLY A 187 8.59 -0.67 -19.51
CA GLY A 187 9.52 -1.76 -19.80
C GLY A 187 8.79 -3.01 -20.28
N GLY A 188 9.33 -3.63 -21.33
CA GLY A 188 8.78 -4.89 -21.87
C GLY A 188 9.09 -6.12 -21.00
N ARG A 189 9.99 -5.99 -20.02
CA ARG A 189 10.44 -7.03 -19.10
C ARG A 189 10.65 -6.47 -17.70
N ALA A 190 10.39 -7.27 -16.68
CA ALA A 190 10.71 -6.97 -15.28
C ALA A 190 12.24 -6.95 -15.07
N SER A 191 12.69 -6.12 -14.14
CA SER A 191 14.09 -6.08 -13.70
C SER A 191 14.49 -7.36 -12.95
N LEU A 192 13.62 -7.84 -12.07
CA LEU A 192 13.81 -9.09 -11.34
C LEU A 192 13.41 -10.28 -12.21
N ARG A 193 14.33 -11.22 -12.41
CA ARG A 193 14.16 -12.44 -13.19
C ARG A 193 14.41 -13.67 -12.33
N MET A 194 13.52 -14.66 -12.47
CA MET A 194 13.54 -15.91 -11.73
C MET A 194 13.59 -17.07 -12.72
N VAL A 195 14.31 -18.13 -12.39
CA VAL A 195 14.35 -19.38 -13.17
C VAL A 195 13.74 -20.50 -12.34
N GLU A 196 12.46 -20.34 -11.99
CA GLU A 196 11.66 -21.36 -11.32
C GLU A 196 10.19 -21.20 -11.68
N ASP A 197 9.45 -22.32 -11.70
CA ASP A 197 8.03 -22.36 -12.03
C ASP A 197 7.12 -22.26 -10.79
N ASN A 198 7.65 -22.34 -9.58
CA ASN A 198 6.87 -22.24 -8.35
C ASN A 198 7.56 -21.35 -7.29
N PRO A 199 7.71 -20.03 -7.55
CA PRO A 199 8.42 -19.12 -6.65
C PRO A 199 7.81 -19.04 -5.25
N GLU A 200 8.67 -18.94 -4.24
CA GLU A 200 8.28 -18.73 -2.85
C GLU A 200 8.47 -17.26 -2.45
N PHE A 201 7.37 -16.61 -2.06
CA PHE A 201 7.37 -15.22 -1.63
C PHE A 201 7.13 -15.09 -0.14
N TRP A 202 7.69 -14.04 0.44
CA TRP A 202 7.58 -13.69 1.84
C TRP A 202 7.12 -12.25 1.96
N PHE A 203 6.00 -12.05 2.66
CA PHE A 203 5.42 -10.73 2.90
C PHE A 203 5.65 -10.39 4.37
N TYR A 204 6.32 -9.27 4.61
CA TYR A 204 6.56 -8.72 5.94
C TYR A 204 5.78 -7.43 6.11
N PHE A 205 4.73 -7.47 6.91
CA PHE A 205 4.01 -6.28 7.37
C PHE A 205 4.56 -5.91 8.75
N GLU A 206 4.79 -4.61 9.00
CA GLU A 206 5.14 -4.17 10.34
C GLU A 206 4.04 -4.49 11.35
N GLU A 207 4.43 -4.93 12.55
CA GLU A 207 3.51 -5.05 13.68
C GLU A 207 3.08 -3.65 14.15
N LYS A 208 1.93 -3.17 13.65
CA LYS A 208 1.09 -2.11 14.23
C LYS A 208 1.81 -0.92 14.87
N SER A 209 2.96 -0.51 14.34
CA SER A 209 3.49 0.82 14.59
C SER A 209 2.59 1.76 13.77
N HIS A 210 2.06 2.81 14.39
CA HIS A 210 1.21 3.80 13.71
C HIS A 210 2.06 4.70 12.78
N SER A 211 3.10 4.14 12.17
CA SER A 211 3.96 4.85 11.25
C SER A 211 3.22 5.06 9.93
N LEU A 212 2.98 6.33 9.61
CA LEU A 212 2.39 6.78 8.35
C LEU A 212 3.23 6.36 7.12
N SER A 213 4.47 5.91 7.30
CA SER A 213 5.39 5.53 6.21
C SER A 213 4.88 4.32 5.41
N ASN A 214 4.23 3.35 6.05
CA ASN A 214 3.93 2.06 5.43
C ASN A 214 2.55 1.97 4.78
N VAL A 215 1.62 2.88 5.14
CA VAL A 215 0.30 2.99 4.48
C VAL A 215 0.48 3.27 2.97
N TRP A 216 1.53 4.02 2.61
CA TRP A 216 1.86 4.34 1.23
C TRP A 216 2.57 3.20 0.48
N PHE A 217 3.20 2.28 1.22
CA PHE A 217 3.86 1.10 0.66
C PHE A 217 2.87 -0.03 0.42
N TRP A 218 2.08 -0.39 1.44
CA TRP A 218 1.10 -1.49 1.38
C TRP A 218 -0.27 -1.10 0.83
N ALA A 219 -0.46 0.16 0.41
CA ALA A 219 -1.76 0.69 -0.02
C ALA A 219 -2.88 0.56 1.05
N GLY A 220 -2.49 0.43 2.32
CA GLY A 220 -3.39 0.17 3.46
C GLY A 220 -3.67 -1.31 3.73
N ALA A 221 -3.08 -2.23 2.96
CA ALA A 221 -3.23 -3.66 3.18
C ALA A 221 -2.61 -4.11 4.50
N SER A 222 -3.25 -5.09 5.11
CA SER A 222 -2.86 -5.70 6.38
C SER A 222 -2.47 -7.17 6.24
N SER A 223 -2.76 -7.77 5.08
CA SER A 223 -2.41 -9.15 4.76
C SER A 223 -2.23 -9.36 3.25
N PRO A 224 -1.54 -10.45 2.83
CA PRO A 224 -1.39 -10.78 1.41
C PRO A 224 -2.71 -11.12 0.70
N ASN A 225 -3.80 -11.44 1.43
CA ASN A 225 -5.11 -11.74 0.84
C ASN A 225 -5.72 -10.54 0.09
N GLU A 226 -5.21 -9.34 0.35
CA GLU A 226 -5.64 -8.11 -0.31
C GLU A 226 -4.87 -7.85 -1.61
N PHE A 227 -3.90 -8.72 -1.93
CA PHE A 227 -3.14 -8.69 -3.16
C PHE A 227 -3.58 -9.80 -4.12
N VAL A 228 -3.51 -9.50 -5.40
CA VAL A 228 -3.71 -10.47 -6.47
C VAL A 228 -2.40 -10.66 -7.22
N LEU A 229 -2.01 -11.91 -7.42
CA LEU A 229 -0.97 -12.26 -8.38
C LEU A 229 -1.60 -12.39 -9.77
N ALA A 230 -1.13 -11.60 -10.72
CA ALA A 230 -1.61 -11.65 -12.10
C ALA A 230 -0.50 -11.68 -13.13
N LYS A 231 -0.79 -12.31 -14.27
CA LYS A 231 0.05 -12.33 -15.46
C LYS A 231 -0.13 -11.04 -16.26
N LEU A 232 0.99 -10.42 -16.61
CA LEU A 232 1.06 -9.24 -17.45
C LEU A 232 1.17 -9.63 -18.93
N SER A 233 0.55 -8.86 -19.82
CA SER A 233 0.74 -8.97 -21.25
C SER A 233 1.97 -8.16 -21.68
N ALA A 234 3.08 -8.84 -21.93
CA ALA A 234 4.30 -8.20 -22.40
C ALA A 234 4.15 -7.67 -23.85
N LYS A 235 4.58 -6.42 -24.05
CA LYS A 235 4.77 -5.76 -25.34
C LYS A 235 6.23 -5.36 -25.49
N LYS A 236 6.58 -4.78 -26.64
CA LYS A 236 7.97 -4.39 -26.96
C LYS A 236 8.60 -3.48 -25.89
N ASN A 237 7.86 -2.48 -25.39
CA ASN A 237 8.38 -1.44 -24.49
C ASN A 237 7.57 -1.29 -23.19
N GLU A 238 6.52 -2.08 -23.01
CA GLU A 238 5.58 -1.96 -21.90
C GLU A 238 4.93 -3.30 -21.59
N ARG A 239 4.35 -3.40 -20.41
CA ARG A 239 3.56 -4.54 -19.95
C ARG A 239 2.18 -4.05 -19.55
N GLU A 240 1.14 -4.77 -19.98
CA GLU A 240 -0.25 -4.36 -19.78
C GLU A 240 -0.99 -5.34 -18.86
N LEU A 241 -1.77 -4.82 -17.92
CA LEU A 241 -2.71 -5.60 -17.10
C LEU A 241 -4.13 -5.12 -17.38
N VAL A 242 -5.07 -6.02 -17.67
CA VAL A 242 -6.48 -5.64 -17.71
C VAL A 242 -6.96 -5.42 -16.29
N VAL A 243 -7.50 -4.24 -16.00
CA VAL A 243 -7.97 -3.82 -14.66
C VAL A 243 -9.46 -3.47 -14.64
N GLY A 244 -10.13 -3.57 -15.78
CA GLY A 244 -11.57 -3.45 -15.87
C GLY A 244 -12.09 -3.70 -17.28
N GLU A 245 -13.36 -4.07 -17.37
CA GLU A 245 -14.07 -4.25 -18.64
C GLU A 245 -15.48 -3.64 -18.52
N ALA A 246 -15.97 -2.99 -19.56
CA ALA A 246 -17.31 -2.45 -19.60
C ALA A 246 -17.94 -2.63 -20.99
N ASN A 247 -19.26 -2.83 -21.01
CA ASN A 247 -20.11 -2.78 -22.20
C ASN A 247 -21.50 -2.25 -21.83
N LEU A 248 -22.42 -2.23 -22.79
CA LEU A 248 -23.80 -1.74 -22.58
C LEU A 248 -24.60 -2.55 -21.54
N PHE A 249 -24.19 -3.78 -21.23
CA PHE A 249 -24.90 -4.69 -20.32
C PHE A 249 -24.29 -4.78 -18.93
N GLY A 250 -23.20 -4.06 -18.67
CA GLY A 250 -22.55 -4.02 -17.37
C GLY A 250 -21.04 -3.83 -17.45
N GLY A 251 -20.40 -3.77 -16.29
CA GLY A 251 -18.95 -3.68 -16.19
C GLY A 251 -18.42 -4.44 -14.99
N SER A 252 -17.16 -4.83 -15.07
CA SER A 252 -16.39 -5.40 -13.96
C SER A 252 -15.14 -4.56 -13.74
N SER A 253 -14.79 -4.37 -12.48
CA SER A 253 -13.51 -3.82 -12.04
C SER A 253 -12.62 -4.97 -11.57
N GLY A 254 -11.31 -4.87 -11.78
CA GLY A 254 -10.34 -5.90 -11.46
C GLY A 254 -9.81 -6.66 -12.69
N THR A 255 -8.91 -7.61 -12.43
CA THR A 255 -8.25 -8.38 -13.48
C THR A 255 -9.06 -9.60 -13.93
N GLN A 256 -8.71 -10.15 -15.09
CA GLN A 256 -9.41 -11.32 -15.64
C GLN A 256 -9.00 -12.57 -14.85
N SER A 257 -9.96 -13.43 -14.51
CA SER A 257 -9.69 -14.67 -13.77
C SER A 257 -8.64 -15.57 -14.44
N LYS A 258 -8.55 -15.55 -15.77
CA LYS A 258 -7.54 -16.31 -16.54
C LYS A 258 -6.11 -15.78 -16.38
N ASP A 259 -6.00 -14.49 -16.07
CA ASP A 259 -4.72 -13.80 -15.88
C ASP A 259 -4.33 -13.84 -14.39
N THR A 260 -5.27 -14.13 -13.48
CA THR A 260 -5.02 -14.36 -12.06
C THR A 260 -4.36 -15.72 -11.81
N VAL A 261 -3.40 -15.75 -10.90
CA VAL A 261 -2.79 -16.97 -10.36
C VAL A 261 -3.33 -17.19 -8.95
N GLU A 262 -3.79 -18.42 -8.67
CA GLU A 262 -4.23 -18.82 -7.34
C GLU A 262 -3.03 -18.93 -6.38
N LEU A 263 -3.19 -18.38 -5.18
CA LEU A 263 -2.16 -18.27 -4.18
C LEU A 263 -2.53 -19.08 -2.94
N LYS A 264 -1.57 -19.85 -2.45
CA LYS A 264 -1.56 -20.39 -1.10
C LYS A 264 -0.86 -19.40 -0.17
N ILE A 265 -1.58 -18.94 0.85
CA ILE A 265 -1.06 -17.98 1.84
C ILE A 265 -1.03 -18.66 3.21
N GLU A 266 0.13 -18.65 3.84
CA GLU A 266 0.34 -19.22 5.16
C GLU A 266 0.90 -18.15 6.11
N ARG A 267 0.18 -17.87 7.19
CA ARG A 267 0.67 -16.97 8.23
C ARG A 267 1.61 -17.74 9.17
N LEU A 268 2.85 -17.29 9.28
CA LEU A 268 3.88 -17.95 10.09
C LEU A 268 4.08 -17.24 11.44
N ALA A 269 3.95 -15.92 11.45
CA ALA A 269 4.00 -15.08 12.64
C ALA A 269 3.09 -13.84 12.42
N PRO A 270 2.85 -12.99 13.44
CA PRO A 270 2.24 -11.69 13.19
C PRO A 270 3.02 -10.89 12.14
N GLY A 271 2.33 -10.39 11.11
CA GLY A 271 2.94 -9.63 10.03
C GLY A 271 3.76 -10.45 9.02
N VAL A 272 4.13 -11.70 9.31
CA VAL A 272 4.96 -12.53 8.43
C VAL A 272 4.15 -13.64 7.76
N TYR A 273 4.15 -13.63 6.44
CA TYR A 273 3.40 -14.58 5.63
C TYR A 273 4.27 -15.20 4.54
N ARG A 274 4.12 -16.51 4.36
CA ARG A 274 4.62 -17.24 3.20
C ARG A 274 3.53 -17.31 2.14
N VAL A 275 3.86 -16.97 0.91
CA VAL A 275 2.95 -16.89 -0.23
C VAL A 275 3.55 -17.66 -1.39
N THR A 276 2.82 -18.66 -1.90
CA THR A 276 3.25 -19.48 -3.03
C THR A 276 2.10 -19.65 -4.01
N PRO A 277 2.36 -19.74 -5.33
CA PRO A 277 1.38 -20.25 -6.28
C PRO A 277 0.84 -21.62 -5.84
N GLU A 278 -0.44 -21.91 -6.08
CA GLU A 278 -1.00 -23.25 -5.80
C GLU A 278 -0.44 -24.33 -6.73
N GLY A 279 0.03 -23.93 -7.92
CA GLY A 279 0.68 -24.83 -8.87
C GLY A 279 1.72 -24.11 -9.72
N PRO A 280 2.50 -24.86 -10.53
CA PRO A 280 3.52 -24.30 -11.39
C PRO A 280 2.96 -23.25 -12.35
N ILE A 281 3.62 -22.11 -12.44
CA ILE A 281 3.29 -21.01 -13.34
C ILE A 281 4.26 -20.98 -14.53
N PRO A 282 3.74 -20.81 -15.76
CA PRO A 282 4.56 -20.83 -16.96
C PRO A 282 5.45 -19.58 -17.06
N PRO A 283 6.50 -19.61 -17.91
CA PRO A 283 7.28 -18.42 -18.20
C PRO A 283 6.43 -17.21 -18.63
N GLY A 284 6.82 -16.04 -18.16
CA GLY A 284 6.07 -14.81 -18.38
C GLY A 284 6.42 -13.67 -17.44
N GLU A 285 5.65 -12.59 -17.56
CA GLU A 285 5.72 -11.41 -16.70
C GLU A 285 4.55 -11.44 -15.72
N TYR A 286 4.82 -11.15 -14.46
CA TYR A 286 3.84 -11.26 -13.37
C TYR A 286 3.93 -10.05 -12.45
N CYS A 287 2.85 -9.77 -11.74
CA CYS A 287 2.88 -8.80 -10.65
C CYS A 287 1.91 -9.12 -9.51
N PHE A 288 2.27 -8.67 -8.31
CA PHE A 288 1.33 -8.47 -7.22
C PHE A 288 0.80 -7.05 -7.27
N PHE A 289 -0.52 -6.89 -7.23
CA PHE A 289 -1.16 -5.59 -7.10
C PHE A 289 -2.27 -5.64 -6.04
N TYR A 290 -2.52 -4.50 -5.41
CA TYR A 290 -3.56 -4.38 -4.38
C TYR A 290 -4.95 -4.40 -5.01
N ALA A 291 -5.82 -5.28 -4.53
CA ALA A 291 -7.17 -5.47 -5.07
C ALA A 291 -8.19 -4.45 -4.54
N GLY A 292 -7.91 -3.80 -3.40
CA GLY A 292 -8.82 -2.86 -2.75
C GLY A 292 -8.89 -1.47 -3.39
N GLY A 293 -8.31 -1.25 -4.57
CA GLY A 293 -8.41 -0.01 -5.34
C GLY A 293 -7.11 0.40 -6.06
N ASP A 294 -7.23 1.32 -7.00
CA ASP A 294 -6.07 1.85 -7.75
C ASP A 294 -5.21 2.75 -6.85
N ARG A 295 -4.00 2.27 -6.54
CA ARG A 295 -3.00 3.00 -5.74
C ARG A 295 -1.70 3.26 -6.52
N GLY A 296 -1.72 3.01 -7.84
CA GLY A 296 -0.64 3.34 -8.76
C GLY A 296 0.67 2.55 -8.59
N LYS A 297 0.71 1.48 -7.79
CA LYS A 297 1.89 0.64 -7.57
C LYS A 297 1.57 -0.84 -7.67
N LEU A 298 2.56 -1.61 -8.09
CA LEU A 298 2.57 -3.08 -8.10
C LEU A 298 4.00 -3.58 -7.87
N PHE A 299 4.14 -4.87 -7.56
CA PHE A 299 5.44 -5.52 -7.44
C PHE A 299 5.58 -6.49 -8.60
N ASP A 300 6.46 -6.19 -9.56
CA ASP A 300 6.61 -6.99 -10.77
C ASP A 300 7.86 -7.88 -10.75
N PHE A 301 7.74 -9.02 -11.40
CA PHE A 301 8.83 -9.96 -11.63
C PHE A 301 8.56 -10.72 -12.93
N GLY A 302 9.53 -11.49 -13.40
CA GLY A 302 9.23 -12.46 -14.44
C GLY A 302 10.00 -13.74 -14.34
N ILE A 303 9.39 -14.76 -14.93
CA ILE A 303 9.86 -16.14 -14.92
C ILE A 303 10.42 -16.42 -16.31
N ASP A 304 11.69 -16.75 -16.35
CA ASP A 304 12.39 -17.24 -17.53
C ASP A 304 12.29 -18.77 -17.61
N PRO A 305 12.31 -19.34 -18.83
CA PRO A 305 12.39 -20.79 -18.98
C PRO A 305 13.70 -21.31 -18.38
N PRO A 306 13.70 -22.55 -17.83
CA PRO A 306 14.94 -23.21 -17.44
C PRO A 306 15.89 -23.29 -18.64
N LYS A 307 17.18 -23.06 -18.37
CA LYS A 307 18.25 -23.12 -19.39
C LYS A 307 18.59 -24.54 -19.78
#